data_AF-A0A0B5CNL8-F1
#
_entry.id   AF-A0A0B5CNL8-F1
#
_cell.length_a   1.000
_cell.length_b   1.000
_cell.length_c   1.000
_cell.angle_alpha   90.00
_cell.angle_beta   90.00
_cell.angle_gamma   90.00
#
_symmetry.space_group_name_H-M   'P 1'
#
loop_
_entity.id
_entity.type
_entity.pdbx_description
1 polymer ?
#
loop_
_entity_poly.entity_id
_entity_poly.type
_entity_poly.pdbx_seq_one_letter_code
_entity_poly.pdbx_strand_id
1 'polypeptide(L)'
;MPQIVAHSISILSDAGLGMAMFSLGLFMALQPRIIACGNSVAVFSMGVRFLTGPAIMAAASFAVGLRGVLLRIAIVQAALPQG
;
A
#
# COMPACT_ATOMS: atom_id res chain seq x y z
N MET A 1 2.45 26.51 -5.37
CA MET A 1 1.66 26.62 -4.13
C MET A 1 2.52 27.31 -3.09
N PRO A 2 1.96 28.19 -2.24
CA PRO A 2 2.70 28.77 -1.12
C PRO A 2 3.16 27.67 -0.15
N GLN A 3 4.38 27.78 0.40
CA GLN A 3 5.01 26.74 1.22
C GLN A 3 4.18 26.35 2.45
N ILE A 4 3.47 27.30 3.04
CA ILE A 4 2.57 27.09 4.20
C ILE A 4 1.48 26.08 3.87
N VAL A 5 0.86 26.18 2.70
CA VAL A 5 -0.22 25.26 2.29
C VAL A 5 0.33 23.85 2.05
N ALA A 6 1.50 23.72 1.41
CA ALA A 6 2.14 22.43 1.21
C ALA A 6 2.48 21.75 2.56
N HIS A 7 2.97 22.52 3.53
CA HIS A 7 3.25 22.01 4.88
C HIS A 7 2.01 21.63 5.67
N SER A 8 0.93 22.40 5.58
CA SER A 8 -0.34 22.03 6.23
C SER A 8 -0.90 20.71 5.66
N ILE A 9 -0.78 20.51 4.34
CA ILE A 9 -1.22 19.26 3.69
C ILE A 9 -0.37 18.08 4.14
N SER A 10 0.96 18.22 4.22
CA SER A 10 1.81 17.14 4.71
C SER A 10 1.53 16.79 6.16
N ILE A 11 1.39 17.79 7.05
CA ILE A 11 1.08 17.56 8.47
C ILE A 11 -0.25 16.82 8.62
N LEU A 12 -1.28 17.25 7.89
CA LEU A 12 -2.59 16.61 7.94
C LEU A 12 -2.56 15.18 7.37
N SER A 13 -1.83 14.97 6.28
CA SER A 13 -1.66 13.66 5.64
C SER A 13 -0.94 12.67 6.57
N ASP A 14 0.16 13.08 7.18
CA ASP A 14 0.95 12.25 8.09
C ASP A 14 0.17 11.91 9.36
N ALA A 15 -0.53 12.91 9.93
CA ALA A 15 -1.41 12.69 11.08
C ALA A 15 -2.56 11.72 10.74
N GLY A 16 -3.21 11.88 9.58
CA GLY A 16 -4.28 11.01 9.12
C GLY A 16 -3.82 9.57 8.90
N LEU A 17 -2.69 9.37 8.21
CA LEU A 17 -2.08 8.06 7.99
C LEU A 17 -1.70 7.39 9.33
N GLY A 18 -1.10 8.15 10.26
CA GLY A 18 -0.74 7.65 11.58
C GLY A 18 -1.95 7.18 12.40
N MET A 19 -3.03 7.97 12.41
CA MET A 19 -4.28 7.59 13.09
C MET A 19 -4.90 6.33 12.49
N ALA A 20 -4.91 6.19 11.15
CA ALA A 20 -5.43 5.01 10.48
C ALA A 20 -4.63 3.75 10.81
N MET A 21 -3.30 3.82 10.75
CA MET A 21 -2.43 2.68 11.08
C MET A 21 -2.52 2.27 12.56
N PHE A 22 -2.59 3.24 13.47
CA PHE A 22 -2.77 2.96 14.90
C PHE A 22 -4.11 2.29 15.19
N SER A 23 -5.21 2.80 14.59
CA SER A 23 -6.54 2.23 14.71
C SER A 23 -6.59 0.78 14.18
N LEU A 24 -6.02 0.53 13.01
CA LEU A 24 -5.86 -0.82 12.46
C LEU A 24 -5.13 -1.75 13.44
N GLY A 25 -4.03 -1.29 14.04
CA GLY A 25 -3.29 -2.06 15.05
C GLY A 25 -4.11 -2.39 16.30
N LEU A 26 -4.87 -1.42 16.83
CA LEU A 26 -5.75 -1.64 17.98
C LEU A 26 -6.85 -2.67 17.67
N PHE A 27 -7.53 -2.56 16.53
CA PHE A 27 -8.56 -3.53 16.14
C PHE A 27 -8.00 -4.91 15.87
N MET A 28 -6.84 -4.98 15.21
CA MET A 28 -6.17 -6.24 14.93
C MET A 28 -5.72 -6.95 16.21
N ALA A 29 -5.26 -6.21 17.24
CA ALA A 29 -4.87 -6.75 18.54
C ALA A 29 -6.07 -7.15 19.42
N LEU A 30 -7.18 -6.39 19.36
CA LEU A 30 -8.38 -6.63 20.18
C LEU A 30 -9.31 -7.71 19.60
N GLN A 31 -9.12 -8.15 18.34
CA GLN A 31 -9.96 -9.19 17.76
C GLN A 31 -9.59 -10.59 18.30
N PRO A 32 -10.53 -11.32 18.93
CA PRO A 32 -10.31 -12.68 19.43
C PRO A 32 -10.21 -13.75 18.31
N ARG A 33 -10.28 -13.32 17.04
CA ARG A 33 -10.32 -14.15 15.83
C ARG A 33 -9.17 -13.80 14.88
N ILE A 34 -7.96 -13.53 15.41
CA ILE A 34 -6.75 -13.54 14.57
C ILE A 34 -6.58 -14.97 14.06
N ILE A 35 -7.01 -15.22 12.82
CA ILE A 35 -6.77 -16.49 12.13
C ILE A 35 -5.26 -16.55 11.91
N ALA A 36 -4.56 -17.32 12.76
CA ALA A 36 -3.16 -17.65 12.56
C ALA A 36 -3.06 -18.60 11.36
N CYS A 37 -3.18 -18.05 10.14
CA CYS A 37 -2.66 -18.70 8.96
C CYS A 37 -1.17 -18.95 9.23
N GLY A 38 -0.77 -20.20 9.38
CA GLY A 38 0.60 -20.56 9.73
C GLY A 38 1.63 -19.91 8.79
N ASN A 39 2.90 -19.89 9.20
CA ASN A 39 3.96 -19.14 8.51
C ASN A 39 4.03 -19.43 6.99
N SER A 40 3.81 -20.67 6.56
CA SER A 40 3.81 -21.03 5.14
C SER A 40 2.71 -20.34 4.33
N VAL A 41 1.50 -20.23 4.88
CA VAL A 41 0.37 -19.56 4.22
C VAL A 41 0.55 -18.05 4.25
N ALA A 42 1.12 -17.51 5.33
CA ALA A 42 1.46 -16.10 5.46
C ALA A 42 2.55 -15.67 4.47
N VAL A 43 3.62 -16.46 4.32
CA VAL A 43 4.69 -16.19 3.35
C VAL A 43 4.17 -16.34 1.92
N PHE A 44 3.35 -17.35 1.64
CA PHE A 44 2.74 -17.52 0.33
C PHE A 44 1.84 -16.34 -0.04
N SER A 45 0.95 -15.90 0.87
CA SER A 45 0.07 -14.76 0.62
C SER A 45 0.83 -13.44 0.46
N MET A 46 1.91 -13.23 1.24
CA MET A 46 2.83 -12.11 1.05
C MET A 46 3.50 -12.15 -0.33
N GLY A 47 4.00 -13.32 -0.75
CA GLY A 47 4.58 -13.50 -2.09
C GLY A 47 3.58 -13.18 -3.20
N VAL A 48 2.36 -13.73 -3.11
CA VAL A 48 1.31 -13.46 -4.10
C VAL A 48 0.94 -11.97 -4.14
N ARG A 49 0.73 -11.33 -2.99
CA ARG A 49 0.34 -9.91 -2.90
C ARG A 49 1.40 -8.99 -3.51
N PHE A 50 2.67 -9.19 -3.16
CA PHE A 50 3.76 -8.30 -3.58
C PHE A 50 4.37 -8.63 -4.95
N LEU A 51 4.17 -9.84 -5.49
CA LEU A 51 4.66 -10.18 -6.84
C LEU A 51 3.58 -10.02 -7.89
N THR A 52 2.37 -10.54 -7.63
CA THR A 52 1.32 -10.63 -8.65
C THR A 52 0.74 -9.26 -8.97
N GLY A 53 0.46 -8.43 -7.95
CA GLY A 53 -0.09 -7.08 -8.14
C GLY A 53 0.82 -6.19 -9.00
N PRO A 54 2.10 -6.00 -8.62
CA PRO A 54 3.05 -5.23 -9.41
C PRO A 54 3.33 -5.81 -10.79
N ALA A 55 3.41 -7.14 -10.93
CA ALA A 55 3.64 -7.77 -12.22
C ALA A 55 2.49 -7.52 -13.21
N ILE A 56 1.23 -7.68 -12.76
CA ILE A 56 0.05 -7.38 -13.58
C ILE A 56 0.01 -5.89 -13.94
N MET A 57 0.28 -5.01 -12.97
CA MET A 57 0.28 -3.56 -13.21
C MET A 57 1.35 -3.15 -14.23
N ALA A 58 2.55 -3.74 -14.16
CA ALA A 58 3.62 -3.51 -15.11
C ALA A 58 3.24 -4.00 -16.52
N ALA A 59 2.70 -5.22 -16.64
CA ALA A 59 2.26 -5.79 -17.91
C ALA A 59 1.14 -4.97 -18.55
N ALA A 60 0.11 -4.60 -17.78
CA ALA A 60 -1.01 -3.78 -18.25
C ALA A 60 -0.56 -2.36 -18.64
N SER A 61 0.27 -1.72 -17.82
CA SER A 61 0.80 -0.38 -18.10
C SER A 61 1.67 -0.38 -19.36
N PHE A 62 2.47 -1.42 -19.57
CA PHE A 62 3.27 -1.57 -20.79
C PHE A 62 2.38 -1.80 -22.02
N ALA A 63 1.34 -2.63 -21.91
CA ALA A 63 0.38 -2.90 -22.98
C ALA A 63 -0.40 -1.63 -23.41
N VAL A 64 -0.72 -0.75 -22.46
CA VAL A 64 -1.40 0.54 -22.72
C VAL A 64 -0.41 1.64 -23.15
N GLY A 65 0.90 1.35 -23.16
CA GLY A 65 1.93 2.28 -23.63
C GLY A 65 2.41 3.30 -22.61
N LEU A 66 2.15 3.11 -21.31
CA LEU A 66 2.71 3.96 -20.26
C LEU A 66 4.24 3.85 -20.24
N ARG A 67 4.93 4.99 -20.25
CA ARG A 67 6.39 5.07 -20.17
C ARG A 67 6.84 6.11 -19.15
N GLY A 68 8.06 5.93 -18.65
CA GLY A 68 8.71 6.89 -17.75
C GLY A 68 8.11 6.94 -16.34
N VAL A 69 7.86 8.15 -15.84
CA VAL A 69 7.49 8.39 -14.43
C VAL A 69 6.13 7.78 -14.08
N LEU A 70 5.17 7.81 -15.02
CA LEU A 70 3.82 7.25 -14.81
C LEU A 70 3.85 5.73 -14.60
N LEU A 71 4.68 5.00 -15.36
CA LEU A 71 4.88 3.56 -15.18
C LEU A 71 5.47 3.25 -13.80
N ARG A 72 6.44 4.06 -13.34
CA ARG A 72 7.07 3.88 -12.03
C ARG A 72 6.08 4.14 -10.89
N ILE A 73 5.27 5.20 -10.98
CA ILE A 73 4.24 5.50 -9.98
C ILE A 73 3.20 4.38 -9.92
N ALA A 74 2.73 3.91 -11.08
CA ALA A 74 1.74 2.82 -11.17
C ALA A 74 2.24 1.54 -10.49
N ILE A 75 3.49 1.14 -10.75
CA ILE A 75 4.09 -0.04 -10.12
C ILE A 75 4.26 0.16 -8.61
N VAL A 76 4.73 1.33 -8.16
CA VAL A 76 4.89 1.62 -6.73
C VAL A 76 3.54 1.59 -6.01
N GLN A 77 2.48 2.13 -6.60
CA GLN A 77 1.14 2.07 -6.02
C GLN A 77 0.58 0.64 -5.97
N ALA A 78 0.84 -0.19 -6.98
CA ALA A 78 0.43 -1.59 -6.97
C ALA A 78 1.26 -2.46 -5.99
N ALA A 79 2.47 -2.02 -5.63
CA ALA A 79 3.33 -2.68 -4.66
C ALA A 79 3.03 -2.26 -3.21
N LEU A 80 2.39 -1.11 -3.01
CA LEU A 80 1.97 -0.70 -1.68
C LEU A 80 0.89 -1.65 -1.15
N PRO A 81 0.94 -2.02 0.13
CA PRO A 81 -0.18 -2.73 0.74
C PRO A 81 -1.44 -1.85 0.58
N GLN A 82 -2.51 -2.43 0.04
CA GLN A 82 -3.85 -1.82 0.08
C GLN A 82 -4.15 -1.46 1.54
N GLY A 83 -4.16 -0.15 1.82
CA GLY A 83 -4.52 0.44 3.10
C GLY A 83 -6.03 0.46 3.29
#